data_AF-A0A534VLD7-F1
#
_entry.id   AF-A0A534VLD7-F1
#
_cell.length_a   1.000
_cell.length_b   1.000
_cell.length_c   1.000
_cell.angle_alpha   90.00
_cell.angle_beta   90.00
_cell.angle_gamma   90.00
#
_symmetry.space_group_name_H-M   'P 1'
#
loop_
_entity.id
_entity.type
_entity.pdbx_description
1 polymer ?
#
loop_
_entity_poly.entity_id
_entity_poly.type
_entity_poly.pdbx_seq_one_letter_code
_entity_poly.pdbx_strand_id
1 'polypeptide(L)'
;MRKTLPAVLLAACASLKPPNATEPPDAREGAVTPSDRQLGSRTLPGWPQSGDDRELANLLLKKHGDSQRARIERGLKQVAAMWRRQDGDDRARRAFVEQWFESDPRKLSALLGRFEYTLEQVDGYFLDIGRELRRYSELELGPELPIDEQLAALDLSAHSSEDLFQSKLAFVALLNFPLPTLDEMLAQGAKWSREEWAAVRLTRRFALRPSAEAQQARARAAAAAEAYIAGYNLWMHH
;
A
#
# COMPACT_ATOMS: atom_id res chain seq x y z
N MET A 1 51.94 -37.57 -49.97
CA MET A 1 50.89 -37.40 -50.99
C MET A 1 49.52 -37.43 -50.30
N ARG A 2 48.57 -36.72 -50.90
CA ARG A 2 47.19 -36.37 -50.49
C ARG A 2 46.30 -37.49 -49.93
N LYS A 3 45.44 -37.09 -48.96
CA LYS A 3 43.98 -37.33 -48.73
C LYS A 3 43.49 -38.80 -48.61
N THR A 4 42.62 -39.23 -47.68
CA THR A 4 41.23 -38.78 -47.38
C THR A 4 40.69 -39.40 -46.06
N LEU A 5 39.88 -38.66 -45.30
CA LEU A 5 38.78 -39.12 -44.37
C LEU A 5 37.50 -39.42 -45.22
N PRO A 6 36.39 -40.07 -44.75
CA PRO A 6 35.72 -40.07 -43.41
C PRO A 6 35.21 -41.48 -42.96
N ALA A 7 34.44 -41.80 -41.92
CA ALA A 7 33.24 -41.19 -41.33
C ALA A 7 32.83 -41.83 -39.97
N VAL A 8 32.35 -40.96 -39.08
CA VAL A 8 31.19 -41.06 -38.16
C VAL A 8 31.05 -42.28 -37.23
N LEU A 9 31.32 -42.07 -35.94
CA LEU A 9 30.82 -42.88 -34.82
C LEU A 9 29.57 -42.21 -34.22
N LEU A 10 28.49 -42.99 -34.04
CA LEU A 10 27.32 -42.61 -33.23
C LEU A 10 27.76 -42.36 -31.78
N ALA A 11 27.34 -41.23 -31.20
CA ALA A 11 27.38 -41.01 -29.75
C ALA A 11 25.97 -40.66 -29.26
N ALA A 12 25.50 -41.46 -28.30
CA ALA A 12 24.21 -41.35 -27.65
C ALA A 12 24.13 -40.08 -26.78
N CYS A 13 23.07 -39.29 -26.95
CA CYS A 13 22.72 -38.21 -26.02
C CYS A 13 22.14 -38.82 -24.73
N ALA A 14 22.98 -38.99 -23.72
CA ALA A 14 22.54 -39.19 -22.35
C ALA A 14 22.23 -37.81 -21.73
N SER A 15 20.97 -37.61 -21.34
CA SER A 15 20.51 -36.41 -20.63
C SER A 15 21.08 -36.40 -19.21
N LEU A 16 21.98 -35.45 -18.92
CA LEU A 16 22.55 -35.23 -17.59
C LEU A 16 21.66 -34.23 -16.82
N LYS A 17 20.83 -34.75 -15.91
CA LYS A 17 20.15 -33.94 -14.88
C LYS A 17 21.18 -33.57 -13.80
N PRO A 18 21.35 -32.28 -13.42
CA PRO A 18 22.30 -31.90 -12.38
C PRO A 18 21.88 -32.41 -10.99
N PRO A 19 22.84 -32.79 -10.13
CA PRO A 19 22.60 -33.61 -8.93
C PRO A 19 21.97 -32.88 -7.72
N ASN A 20 21.45 -31.65 -7.86
CA ASN A 20 20.92 -30.88 -6.72
C ASN A 20 19.62 -30.10 -7.02
N ALA A 21 18.86 -30.50 -8.03
CA ALA A 21 17.51 -30.00 -8.22
C ALA A 21 16.55 -30.72 -7.25
N THR A 22 16.52 -30.30 -5.98
CA THR A 22 15.35 -30.53 -5.13
C THR A 22 14.18 -29.81 -5.79
N GLU A 23 13.15 -30.57 -6.17
CA GLU A 23 11.89 -30.00 -6.65
C GLU A 23 11.40 -29.00 -5.59
N PRO A 24 11.07 -27.74 -5.96
CA PRO A 24 10.47 -26.83 -5.01
C PRO A 24 9.16 -27.48 -4.53
N PRO A 25 8.87 -27.47 -3.22
CA PRO A 25 7.58 -27.95 -2.74
C PRO A 25 6.48 -27.23 -3.50
N ASP A 26 5.49 -27.98 -3.99
CA ASP A 26 4.38 -27.42 -4.76
C ASP A 26 3.70 -26.36 -3.89
N ALA A 27 3.95 -25.08 -4.17
CA ALA A 27 3.43 -23.94 -3.41
C ALA A 27 1.88 -23.86 -3.46
N ARG A 28 1.24 -24.75 -4.23
CA ARG A 28 -0.21 -24.92 -4.30
C ARG A 28 -0.76 -25.85 -3.22
N GLU A 29 0.06 -26.72 -2.61
CA GLU A 29 -0.35 -27.53 -1.46
C GLU A 29 -0.35 -26.67 -0.18
N GLY A 30 -1.42 -25.91 0.00
CA GLY A 30 -1.65 -25.09 1.20
C GLY A 30 -2.07 -23.64 0.92
N ALA A 31 -2.00 -23.21 -0.34
CA ALA A 31 -2.52 -21.90 -0.75
C ALA A 31 -4.06 -21.93 -0.76
N VAL A 32 -4.66 -21.59 0.38
CA VAL A 32 -6.07 -21.21 0.42
C VAL A 32 -6.20 -19.91 -0.37
N THR A 33 -6.61 -20.00 -1.64
CA THR A 33 -7.02 -18.82 -2.41
C THR A 33 -8.21 -18.21 -1.67
N PRO A 34 -8.12 -16.98 -1.15
CA PRO A 34 -9.29 -16.37 -0.56
C PRO A 34 -10.30 -16.19 -1.67
N SER A 35 -11.41 -16.93 -1.63
CA SER A 35 -12.50 -16.74 -2.60
C SER A 35 -12.91 -15.26 -2.58
N ASP A 36 -13.31 -14.68 -3.71
CA ASP A 36 -13.78 -13.28 -3.79
C ASP A 36 -14.92 -12.94 -2.81
N ARG A 37 -15.59 -13.94 -2.22
CA ARG A 37 -16.52 -13.77 -1.09
C ARG A 37 -15.88 -13.28 0.22
N GLN A 38 -14.58 -13.50 0.43
CA GLN A 38 -13.85 -13.03 1.62
C GLN A 38 -13.43 -11.55 1.53
N LEU A 39 -13.37 -10.98 0.33
CA LEU A 39 -13.13 -9.54 0.14
C LEU A 39 -14.43 -8.71 0.25
N GLY A 40 -15.57 -9.30 -0.13
CA GLY A 40 -16.89 -8.65 -0.07
C GLY A 40 -17.60 -8.67 1.30
N SER A 41 -17.00 -9.26 2.34
CA SER A 41 -17.66 -9.42 3.65
C SER A 41 -16.73 -9.31 4.86
N ARG A 42 -15.48 -8.84 4.68
CA ARG A 42 -14.71 -8.31 5.80
C ARG A 42 -15.37 -7.00 6.23
N THR A 43 -16.44 -7.11 7.02
CA THR A 43 -16.63 -6.19 8.13
C THR A 43 -15.27 -6.12 8.80
N LEU A 44 -14.59 -4.98 8.63
CA LEU A 44 -13.45 -4.65 9.48
C LEU A 44 -13.90 -4.98 10.91
N PRO A 45 -13.13 -5.77 11.67
CA PRO A 45 -13.55 -6.20 13.00
C PRO A 45 -14.12 -5.01 13.74
N GLY A 46 -15.33 -5.20 14.28
CA GLY A 46 -16.19 -4.15 14.81
C GLY A 46 -15.37 -3.06 15.46
N TRP A 47 -15.48 -1.86 14.89
CA TRP A 47 -14.89 -0.61 15.34
C TRP A 47 -14.71 -0.65 16.86
N PRO A 48 -13.48 -0.48 17.40
CA PRO A 48 -13.31 -0.37 18.84
C PRO A 48 -14.27 0.72 19.33
N GLN A 49 -15.08 0.44 20.36
CA GLN A 49 -15.90 1.48 20.98
C GLN A 49 -14.93 2.55 21.48
N SER A 50 -14.85 3.68 20.77
CA SER A 50 -14.28 4.88 21.37
C SER A 50 -15.09 5.22 22.61
N GLY A 51 -14.42 5.82 23.59
CA GLY A 51 -15.12 6.46 24.70
C GLY A 51 -16.20 7.41 24.17
N ASP A 52 -17.13 7.79 25.04
CA ASP A 52 -18.26 8.62 24.65
C ASP A 52 -17.78 9.95 24.02
N ASP A 53 -17.81 9.99 22.68
CA ASP A 53 -17.40 11.15 21.88
C ASP A 53 -18.53 12.20 21.83
N ARG A 54 -19.69 11.96 22.46
CA ARG A 54 -20.82 12.92 22.49
C ARG A 54 -20.43 14.27 23.05
N GLU A 55 -19.65 14.30 24.13
CA GLU A 55 -19.17 15.54 24.74
C GLU A 55 -18.27 16.33 23.80
N LEU A 56 -17.31 15.66 23.16
CA LEU A 56 -16.40 16.28 22.20
C LEU A 56 -17.14 16.75 20.95
N ALA A 57 -18.07 15.95 20.42
CA ALA A 57 -18.91 16.33 19.31
C ALA A 57 -19.74 17.57 19.63
N ASN A 58 -20.37 17.63 20.81
CA ASN A 58 -21.13 18.80 21.26
C ASN A 58 -20.25 20.04 21.42
N LEU A 59 -19.02 19.89 21.91
CA LEU A 59 -18.05 20.99 22.00
C LEU A 59 -17.70 21.54 20.62
N LEU A 60 -17.39 20.66 19.65
CA LEU A 60 -17.09 21.06 18.29
C LEU A 60 -18.30 21.69 17.59
N LEU A 61 -19.49 21.14 17.79
CA LEU A 61 -20.74 21.70 17.27
C LEU A 61 -21.00 23.10 17.81
N LYS A 62 -20.77 23.33 19.11
CA LYS A 62 -20.88 24.65 19.72
C LYS A 62 -19.87 25.65 19.13
N LYS A 63 -18.67 25.19 18.76
CA LYS A 63 -17.59 26.02 18.20
C LYS A 63 -17.73 26.30 16.70
N HIS A 64 -18.18 25.30 15.93
CA HIS A 64 -18.14 25.32 14.46
C HIS A 64 -19.52 25.34 13.81
N GLY A 65 -20.60 25.17 14.59
CA GLY A 65 -21.98 25.23 14.14
C GLY A 65 -22.58 23.86 13.77
N ASP A 66 -23.92 23.78 13.83
CA ASP A 66 -24.67 22.55 13.57
C ASP A 66 -24.55 22.02 12.13
N SER A 67 -24.22 22.88 11.17
CA SER A 67 -23.98 22.48 9.78
C SER A 67 -22.79 21.51 9.62
N GLN A 68 -21.90 21.45 10.62
CA GLN A 68 -20.72 20.57 10.60
C GLN A 68 -20.98 19.19 11.21
N ARG A 69 -22.19 18.91 11.71
CA ARG A 69 -22.52 17.67 12.44
C ARG A 69 -22.07 16.39 11.76
N ALA A 70 -22.47 16.20 10.50
CA ALA A 70 -22.12 15.00 9.75
C ALA A 70 -20.59 14.83 9.57
N ARG A 71 -19.85 15.94 9.39
CA ARG A 71 -18.38 15.92 9.25
C ARG A 71 -17.70 15.62 10.58
N ILE A 72 -18.16 16.24 11.67
CA ILE A 72 -17.64 16.00 13.02
C ILE A 72 -17.82 14.54 13.41
N GLU A 73 -19.04 14.02 13.31
CA GLU A 73 -19.36 12.63 13.69
C GLU A 73 -18.55 11.62 12.86
N ARG A 74 -18.44 11.85 11.54
CA ARG A 74 -17.65 11.01 10.64
C ARG A 74 -16.15 11.08 10.98
N GLY A 75 -15.60 12.28 11.14
CA GLY A 75 -14.18 12.49 11.44
C GLY A 75 -13.78 11.85 12.77
N LEU A 76 -14.58 12.04 13.82
CA LEU A 76 -14.38 11.42 15.14
C LEU A 76 -14.34 9.90 15.04
N LYS A 77 -15.31 9.31 14.35
CA LYS A 77 -15.38 7.86 14.12
C LYS A 77 -14.16 7.34 13.36
N GLN A 78 -13.74 8.03 12.31
CA GLN A 78 -12.58 7.65 11.50
C GLN A 78 -11.26 7.72 12.29
N VAL A 79 -11.06 8.78 13.08
CA VAL A 79 -9.89 8.93 13.95
C VAL A 79 -9.87 7.83 15.02
N ALA A 80 -10.98 7.64 15.74
CA ALA A 80 -11.13 6.61 16.76
C ALA A 80 -10.73 5.22 16.25
N ALA A 81 -11.15 4.88 15.04
CA ALA A 81 -10.91 3.57 14.43
C ALA A 81 -9.44 3.25 14.20
N MET A 82 -8.65 4.27 13.88
CA MET A 82 -7.23 4.11 13.52
C MET A 82 -6.30 4.43 14.68
N TRP A 83 -6.81 4.99 15.77
CA TRP A 83 -6.06 5.38 16.95
C TRP A 83 -5.66 4.15 17.77
N ARG A 84 -4.35 3.98 17.96
CA ARG A 84 -3.74 2.90 18.75
C ARG A 84 -3.10 3.49 20.01
N ARG A 85 -2.74 2.63 20.96
CA ARG A 85 -2.06 3.05 22.22
C ARG A 85 -0.79 3.89 21.97
N GLN A 86 -0.02 3.56 20.93
CA GLN A 86 1.19 4.30 20.56
C GLN A 86 0.91 5.73 20.07
N ASP A 87 -0.34 6.04 19.70
CA ASP A 87 -0.72 7.35 19.21
C ASP A 87 -1.02 8.33 20.34
N GLY A 88 -1.24 7.84 21.56
CA GLY A 88 -1.59 8.63 22.73
C GLY A 88 -2.83 8.11 23.44
N ASP A 89 -3.08 8.63 24.63
CA ASP A 89 -4.29 8.34 25.40
C ASP A 89 -5.51 9.13 24.87
N ASP A 90 -6.67 8.95 25.52
CA ASP A 90 -7.90 9.65 25.12
C ASP A 90 -7.76 11.17 25.23
N ARG A 91 -7.02 11.66 26.22
CA ARG A 91 -6.76 13.09 26.40
C ARG A 91 -5.98 13.66 25.20
N ALA A 92 -4.92 12.96 24.76
CA ALA A 92 -4.16 13.33 23.58
C ALA A 92 -5.03 13.30 22.32
N ARG A 93 -5.91 12.29 22.18
CA ARG A 93 -6.86 12.19 21.06
C ARG A 93 -7.83 13.38 21.02
N ARG A 94 -8.43 13.74 22.16
CA ARG A 94 -9.34 14.91 22.27
C ARG A 94 -8.63 16.21 21.91
N ALA A 95 -7.46 16.45 22.48
CA ALA A 95 -6.65 17.63 22.18
C ALA A 95 -6.27 17.71 20.69
N PHE A 96 -5.92 16.57 20.08
CA PHE A 96 -5.64 16.48 18.65
C PHE A 96 -6.86 16.90 17.82
N VAL A 97 -8.04 16.35 18.11
CA VAL A 97 -9.26 16.68 17.37
C VAL A 97 -9.61 18.16 17.48
N GLU A 98 -9.58 18.72 18.69
CA GLU A 98 -9.91 20.13 18.92
C GLU A 98 -8.95 21.09 18.20
N GLN A 99 -7.68 20.68 18.07
CA GLN A 99 -6.64 21.43 17.37
C GLN A 99 -6.82 21.38 15.85
N TRP A 100 -7.12 20.20 15.29
CA TRP A 100 -6.97 19.94 13.86
C TRP A 100 -8.28 19.88 13.08
N PHE A 101 -9.44 19.93 13.74
CA PHE A 101 -10.72 20.03 13.02
C PHE A 101 -10.85 21.39 12.33
N GLU A 102 -11.07 21.38 11.02
CA GLU A 102 -11.24 22.57 10.20
C GLU A 102 -12.66 22.65 9.64
N SER A 103 -13.30 23.80 9.88
CA SER A 103 -14.68 24.08 9.47
C SER A 103 -14.79 25.10 8.33
N ASP A 104 -13.74 25.89 8.09
CA ASP A 104 -13.71 26.86 7.01
C ASP A 104 -13.48 26.15 5.66
N PRO A 105 -14.42 26.25 4.70
CA PRO A 105 -14.28 25.60 3.39
C PRO A 105 -13.01 26.01 2.63
N ARG A 106 -12.57 27.28 2.76
CA ARG A 106 -11.35 27.76 2.06
C ARG A 106 -10.10 27.12 2.64
N LYS A 107 -10.04 26.98 3.97
CA LYS A 107 -8.92 26.32 4.65
C LYS A 107 -8.91 24.82 4.40
N LEU A 108 -10.08 24.18 4.30
CA LEU A 108 -10.18 22.76 3.92
C LEU A 108 -9.64 22.51 2.52
N SER A 109 -10.05 23.31 1.53
CA SER A 109 -9.54 23.19 0.17
C SER A 109 -8.01 23.42 0.13
N ALA A 110 -7.52 24.42 0.88
CA ALA A 110 -6.09 24.68 1.01
C ALA A 110 -5.32 23.57 1.76
N LEU A 111 -5.96 22.87 2.70
CA LEU A 111 -5.42 21.72 3.40
C LEU A 111 -5.33 20.51 2.45
N LEU A 112 -6.39 20.26 1.69
CA LEU A 112 -6.44 19.21 0.67
C LEU A 112 -5.32 19.41 -0.36
N GLY A 113 -5.18 20.62 -0.90
CA GLY A 113 -4.14 20.92 -1.89
C GLY A 113 -2.71 20.73 -1.37
N ARG A 114 -2.45 20.96 -0.07
CA ARG A 114 -1.15 20.65 0.55
C ARG A 114 -0.90 19.15 0.63
N PHE A 115 -1.91 18.38 1.04
CA PHE A 115 -1.81 16.92 1.05
C PHE A 115 -1.58 16.38 -0.37
N GLU A 116 -2.33 16.84 -1.35
CA GLU A 116 -2.17 16.43 -2.75
C GLU A 116 -0.77 16.71 -3.25
N TYR A 117 -0.30 17.95 -3.13
CA TYR A 117 1.03 18.32 -3.60
C TYR A 117 2.12 17.51 -2.91
N THR A 118 2.15 17.49 -1.57
CA THR A 118 3.22 16.82 -0.83
C THR A 118 3.23 15.32 -1.08
N LEU A 119 2.06 14.66 -1.06
CA LEU A 119 2.00 13.21 -1.28
C LEU A 119 2.35 12.84 -2.73
N GLU A 120 1.97 13.65 -3.72
CA GLU A 120 2.38 13.43 -5.10
C GLU A 120 3.90 13.49 -5.25
N GLN A 121 4.58 14.45 -4.60
CA GLN A 121 6.04 14.53 -4.62
C GLN A 121 6.68 13.32 -3.93
N VAL A 122 6.21 12.98 -2.71
CA VAL A 122 6.75 11.86 -1.94
C VAL A 122 6.57 10.54 -2.69
N ASP A 123 5.36 10.28 -3.20
CA ASP A 123 5.05 9.06 -3.96
C ASP A 123 5.89 8.99 -5.25
N GLY A 124 6.07 10.12 -5.94
CA GLY A 124 6.92 10.22 -7.12
C GLY A 124 8.40 9.92 -6.84
N TYR A 125 8.96 10.46 -5.75
CA TYR A 125 10.34 10.18 -5.37
C TYR A 125 10.55 8.73 -4.93
N PHE A 126 9.61 8.15 -4.19
CA PHE A 126 9.70 6.73 -3.83
C PHE A 126 9.61 5.82 -5.06
N LEU A 127 8.78 6.17 -6.04
CA LEU A 127 8.73 5.45 -7.31
C LEU A 127 10.07 5.53 -8.06
N ASP A 128 10.66 6.71 -8.15
CA ASP A 128 11.95 6.93 -8.79
C ASP A 128 13.07 6.12 -8.13
N ILE A 129 13.20 6.23 -6.80
CA ILE A 129 14.15 5.45 -6.00
C ILE A 129 13.96 3.96 -6.22
N GLY A 130 12.72 3.47 -6.14
CA GLY A 130 12.41 2.06 -6.34
C GLY A 130 12.79 1.55 -7.73
N ARG A 131 12.54 2.37 -8.77
CA ARG A 131 12.94 2.04 -10.15
C ARG A 131 14.47 1.94 -10.27
N GLU A 132 15.21 2.87 -9.69
CA GLU A 132 16.68 2.83 -9.75
C GLU A 132 17.26 1.64 -8.97
N LEU A 133 16.64 1.25 -7.84
CA LEU A 133 17.04 0.05 -7.09
C LEU A 133 16.85 -1.25 -7.89
N ARG A 134 15.83 -1.33 -8.75
CA ARG A 134 15.54 -2.49 -9.62
C ARG A 134 16.20 -2.42 -11.00
N ARG A 135 16.96 -1.37 -11.28
CA ARG A 135 17.47 -1.07 -12.62
C ARG A 135 18.26 -2.22 -13.25
N TYR A 136 19.12 -2.87 -12.47
CA TYR A 136 19.99 -3.94 -12.97
C TYR A 136 19.30 -5.30 -13.08
N SER A 137 18.20 -5.52 -12.36
CA SER A 137 17.38 -6.73 -12.48
C SER A 137 16.31 -6.62 -13.57
N GLU A 138 15.84 -5.41 -13.90
CA GLU A 138 14.76 -5.19 -14.87
C GLU A 138 15.23 -4.77 -16.27
N LEU A 139 16.48 -4.33 -16.43
CA LEU A 139 17.01 -3.83 -17.71
C LEU A 139 18.23 -4.63 -18.18
N GLU A 140 18.36 -4.75 -19.50
CA GLU A 140 19.50 -5.37 -20.19
C GLU A 140 20.74 -4.46 -20.16
N LEU A 141 21.40 -4.36 -18.99
CA LEU A 141 22.57 -3.49 -18.77
C LEU A 141 23.90 -4.25 -18.66
N GLY A 142 23.87 -5.56 -18.88
CA GLY A 142 25.02 -6.43 -18.76
C GLY A 142 24.71 -7.65 -17.89
N PRO A 143 25.73 -8.40 -17.48
CA PRO A 143 25.55 -9.54 -16.59
C PRO A 143 25.00 -9.10 -15.24
N GLU A 144 23.94 -9.79 -14.78
CA GLU A 144 23.40 -9.61 -13.43
C GLU A 144 24.44 -10.00 -12.36
N LEU A 145 24.47 -9.23 -11.29
CA LEU A 145 25.31 -9.46 -10.12
C LEU A 145 24.49 -10.03 -8.96
N PRO A 146 25.11 -10.82 -8.06
CA PRO A 146 24.40 -11.37 -6.90
C PRO A 146 23.81 -10.35 -5.92
N ILE A 147 24.11 -9.06 -6.08
CA ILE A 147 23.58 -7.95 -5.27
C ILE A 147 22.26 -7.39 -5.82
N ASP A 148 21.96 -7.65 -7.10
CA ASP A 148 20.86 -7.02 -7.82
C ASP A 148 19.51 -7.51 -7.28
N GLU A 149 19.40 -8.77 -6.85
CA GLU A 149 18.22 -9.31 -6.19
C GLU A 149 17.94 -8.60 -4.84
N GLN A 150 18.96 -8.32 -4.04
CA GLN A 150 18.79 -7.66 -2.74
C GLN A 150 18.46 -6.18 -2.92
N LEU A 151 19.03 -5.52 -3.94
CA LEU A 151 18.63 -4.16 -4.30
C LEU A 151 17.18 -4.12 -4.77
N ALA A 152 16.78 -5.07 -5.62
CA ALA A 152 15.42 -5.15 -6.14
C ALA A 152 14.37 -5.42 -5.05
N ALA A 153 14.74 -6.18 -4.03
CA ALA A 153 13.88 -6.53 -2.91
C ALA A 153 13.71 -5.42 -1.84
N LEU A 154 14.51 -4.34 -1.91
CA LEU A 154 14.48 -3.24 -0.94
C LEU A 154 13.35 -2.24 -1.27
N ASP A 155 12.49 -1.95 -0.29
CA ASP A 155 11.44 -0.93 -0.42
C ASP A 155 11.64 0.18 0.61
N LEU A 156 12.28 1.26 0.18
CA LEU A 156 12.50 2.44 1.03
C LEU A 156 11.20 3.20 1.35
N SER A 157 10.09 2.90 0.67
CA SER A 157 8.78 3.47 0.97
C SER A 157 7.99 2.68 2.03
N ALA A 158 8.52 1.53 2.48
CA ALA A 158 7.81 0.62 3.38
C ALA A 158 7.30 1.29 4.67
N HIS A 159 8.06 2.25 5.21
CA HIS A 159 7.71 2.99 6.42
C HIS A 159 6.69 4.13 6.20
N SER A 160 6.43 4.53 4.96
CA SER A 160 5.64 5.73 4.63
C SER A 160 4.29 5.80 5.35
N SER A 161 3.52 4.70 5.33
CA SER A 161 2.21 4.64 6.01
C SER A 161 2.37 4.81 7.52
N GLU A 162 3.33 4.10 8.12
CA GLU A 162 3.58 4.12 9.55
C GLU A 162 4.00 5.52 10.02
N ASP A 163 4.91 6.18 9.30
CA ASP A 163 5.39 7.53 9.58
C ASP A 163 4.27 8.58 9.47
N LEU A 164 3.36 8.44 8.49
CA LEU A 164 2.18 9.31 8.36
C LEU A 164 1.22 9.18 9.54
N PHE A 165 1.10 8.00 10.16
CA PHE A 165 0.33 7.83 11.39
C PHE A 165 1.08 8.36 12.61
N GLN A 166 2.38 8.07 12.74
CA GLN A 166 3.20 8.52 13.86
C GLN A 166 3.27 10.06 13.94
N SER A 167 3.42 10.73 12.78
CA SER A 167 3.41 12.20 12.64
C SER A 167 2.02 12.84 12.75
N LYS A 168 0.96 12.04 12.87
CA LYS A 168 -0.46 12.45 12.91
C LYS A 168 -1.06 12.98 11.62
N LEU A 169 -0.31 13.07 10.53
CA LEU A 169 -0.82 13.53 9.23
C LEU A 169 -1.99 12.69 8.72
N ALA A 170 -1.91 11.36 8.89
CA ALA A 170 -3.01 10.45 8.55
C ALA A 170 -4.29 10.78 9.33
N PHE A 171 -4.17 11.11 10.63
CA PHE A 171 -5.31 11.50 11.46
C PHE A 171 -5.88 12.86 11.07
N VAL A 172 -5.05 13.81 10.62
CA VAL A 172 -5.55 15.11 10.12
C VAL A 172 -6.41 14.90 8.88
N ALA A 173 -5.97 14.04 7.97
CA ALA A 173 -6.74 13.67 6.78
C ALA A 173 -8.04 12.96 7.15
N LEU A 174 -7.98 11.93 8.01
CA LEU A 174 -9.14 11.17 8.48
C LEU A 174 -10.11 12.00 9.33
N LEU A 175 -9.65 13.07 9.98
CA LEU A 175 -10.53 13.95 10.74
C LEU A 175 -11.36 14.86 9.82
N ASN A 176 -10.75 15.35 8.74
CA ASN A 176 -11.30 16.46 7.95
C ASN A 176 -11.98 16.04 6.65
N PHE A 177 -11.63 14.86 6.12
CA PHE A 177 -12.10 14.35 4.83
C PHE A 177 -12.79 12.98 4.98
N PRO A 178 -13.74 12.64 4.08
CA PRO A 178 -14.51 11.40 4.21
C PRO A 178 -13.68 10.19 3.78
N LEU A 179 -13.72 9.11 4.57
CA LEU A 179 -13.33 7.75 4.18
C LEU A 179 -14.61 6.94 3.94
N PRO A 180 -15.16 6.93 2.71
CA PRO A 180 -16.38 6.21 2.40
C PRO A 180 -16.15 4.70 2.31
N THR A 181 -17.22 3.93 2.51
CA THR A 181 -17.25 2.50 2.18
C THR A 181 -17.39 2.29 0.68
N LEU A 182 -17.12 1.07 0.20
CA LEU A 182 -17.35 0.73 -1.21
C LEU A 182 -18.82 0.95 -1.61
N ASP A 183 -19.77 0.57 -0.76
CA ASP A 183 -21.20 0.77 -1.01
C ASP A 183 -21.57 2.26 -1.13
N GLU A 184 -21.02 3.12 -0.27
CA GLU A 184 -21.20 4.57 -0.39
C GLU A 184 -20.64 5.10 -1.72
N MET A 185 -19.46 4.63 -2.13
CA MET A 185 -18.83 5.03 -3.40
C MET A 185 -19.66 4.59 -4.61
N LEU A 186 -20.20 3.37 -4.61
CA LEU A 186 -21.05 2.87 -5.69
C LEU A 186 -22.38 3.64 -5.77
N ALA A 187 -22.99 3.95 -4.62
CA ALA A 187 -24.28 4.62 -4.57
C ALA A 187 -24.19 6.12 -4.87
N GLN A 188 -23.11 6.79 -4.48
CA GLN A 188 -23.01 8.25 -4.48
C GLN A 188 -21.89 8.81 -5.36
N GLY A 189 -20.90 8.00 -5.72
CA GLY A 189 -19.68 8.46 -6.39
C GLY A 189 -19.91 9.16 -7.74
N ALA A 190 -20.97 8.80 -8.46
CA ALA A 190 -21.36 9.47 -9.70
C ALA A 190 -21.79 10.94 -9.51
N LYS A 191 -22.13 11.34 -8.28
CA LYS A 191 -22.54 12.70 -7.92
C LYS A 191 -21.39 13.55 -7.36
N TRP A 192 -20.27 12.92 -7.04
CA TRP A 192 -19.13 13.61 -6.45
C TRP A 192 -18.37 14.43 -7.49
N SER A 193 -18.07 15.65 -7.11
CA SER A 193 -17.13 16.53 -7.80
C SER A 193 -15.72 15.95 -7.79
N ARG A 194 -14.84 16.55 -8.62
CA ARG A 194 -13.42 16.19 -8.65
C ARG A 194 -12.73 16.39 -7.29
N GLU A 195 -13.08 17.45 -6.56
CA GLU A 195 -12.50 17.74 -5.25
C GLU A 195 -12.94 16.71 -4.19
N GLU A 196 -14.20 16.27 -4.24
CA GLU A 196 -14.70 15.19 -3.37
C GLU A 196 -13.98 13.85 -3.68
N TRP A 197 -13.77 13.53 -4.96
CA TRP A 197 -12.99 12.36 -5.36
C TRP A 197 -11.53 12.44 -4.90
N ALA A 198 -10.92 13.62 -4.96
CA ALA A 198 -9.58 13.85 -4.43
C ALA A 198 -9.51 13.61 -2.92
N ALA A 199 -10.46 14.16 -2.17
CA ALA A 199 -10.58 13.95 -0.72
C ALA A 199 -10.77 12.47 -0.37
N VAL A 200 -11.58 11.74 -1.12
CA VAL A 200 -11.78 10.30 -0.96
C VAL A 200 -10.51 9.51 -1.31
N ARG A 201 -9.80 9.85 -2.40
CA ARG A 201 -8.53 9.20 -2.74
C ARG A 201 -7.49 9.41 -1.65
N LEU A 202 -7.41 10.62 -1.10
CA LEU A 202 -6.53 10.95 0.03
C LEU A 202 -6.80 10.04 1.23
N THR A 203 -8.04 9.93 1.70
CA THR A 203 -8.36 9.16 2.91
C THR A 203 -8.29 7.65 2.71
N ARG A 204 -8.60 7.14 1.51
CA ARG A 204 -8.55 5.70 1.21
C ARG A 204 -7.17 5.10 1.41
N ARG A 205 -6.09 5.87 1.26
CA ARG A 205 -4.73 5.39 1.58
C ARG A 205 -4.52 5.06 3.06
N PHE A 206 -5.38 5.61 3.93
CA PHE A 206 -5.38 5.40 5.38
C PHE A 206 -6.49 4.44 5.84
N ALA A 207 -7.15 3.72 4.91
CA ALA A 207 -8.15 2.71 5.24
C ALA A 207 -7.56 1.50 5.98
N LEU A 208 -6.24 1.31 5.87
CA LEU A 208 -5.46 0.31 6.59
C LEU A 208 -4.20 0.96 7.13
N ARG A 209 -3.63 0.35 8.17
CA ARG A 209 -2.37 0.76 8.81
C ARG A 209 -1.42 -0.44 8.89
N PRO A 210 -0.85 -0.89 7.75
CA PRO A 210 0.16 -1.93 7.73
C PRO A 210 1.44 -1.44 8.46
N SER A 211 2.19 -2.36 9.05
CA SER A 211 3.53 -2.03 9.59
C SER A 211 4.53 -1.91 8.45
N ALA A 212 5.61 -1.17 8.69
CA ALA A 212 6.72 -1.12 7.74
C ALA A 212 7.31 -2.50 7.44
N GLU A 213 7.42 -3.34 8.45
CA GLU A 213 7.88 -4.73 8.30
C GLU A 213 6.99 -5.51 7.33
N ALA A 214 5.66 -5.39 7.44
CA ALA A 214 4.73 -6.06 6.54
C ALA A 214 4.86 -5.55 5.09
N GLN A 215 5.07 -4.24 4.91
CA GLN A 215 5.29 -3.66 3.58
C GLN A 215 6.61 -4.11 2.96
N GLN A 216 7.69 -4.10 3.74
CA GLN A 216 8.99 -4.58 3.29
C GLN A 216 8.97 -6.08 2.98
N ALA A 217 8.24 -6.88 3.76
CA ALA A 217 8.05 -8.31 3.48
C ALA A 217 7.29 -8.53 2.17
N ARG A 218 6.25 -7.73 1.90
CA ARG A 218 5.53 -7.75 0.62
C ARG A 218 6.45 -7.41 -0.55
N ALA A 219 7.32 -6.40 -0.41
CA ALA A 219 8.27 -6.03 -1.45
C ALA A 219 9.26 -7.17 -1.75
N ARG A 220 9.80 -7.83 -0.72
CA ARG A 220 10.67 -9.02 -0.91
C ARG A 220 9.94 -10.15 -1.64
N ALA A 221 8.68 -10.42 -1.27
CA ALA A 221 7.89 -11.45 -1.92
C ALA A 221 7.61 -11.12 -3.39
N ALA A 222 7.35 -9.86 -3.71
CA ALA A 222 7.17 -9.39 -5.09
C ALA A 222 8.46 -9.56 -5.92
N ALA A 223 9.60 -9.08 -5.40
CA ALA A 223 10.88 -9.22 -6.07
C ALA A 223 11.27 -10.69 -6.32
N ALA A 224 11.03 -11.58 -5.35
CA ALA A 224 11.26 -13.02 -5.52
C ALA A 224 10.36 -13.63 -6.60
N ALA A 225 9.10 -13.20 -6.71
CA ALA A 225 8.18 -13.65 -7.75
C ALA A 225 8.60 -13.13 -9.14
N GLU A 226 9.05 -11.88 -9.23
CA GLU A 226 9.56 -11.29 -10.48
C GLU A 226 10.84 -12.00 -10.94
N ALA A 227 11.80 -12.24 -10.04
CA ALA A 227 13.01 -12.99 -10.32
C ALA A 227 12.71 -14.43 -10.78
N TYR A 228 11.72 -15.08 -10.15
CA TYR A 228 11.23 -16.38 -10.61
C TYR A 228 10.71 -16.28 -12.05
N ILE A 229 9.82 -15.34 -12.36
CA ILE A 229 9.27 -15.19 -13.72
C ILE A 229 10.37 -14.87 -14.75
N ALA A 230 11.29 -13.96 -14.43
CA ALA A 230 12.39 -13.58 -15.32
C ALA A 230 13.38 -14.73 -15.54
N GLY A 231 13.64 -15.54 -14.51
CA GLY A 231 14.51 -16.71 -14.58
C GLY A 231 13.94 -17.86 -15.42
N TYR A 232 12.60 -17.96 -15.51
CA TYR A 232 11.96 -18.78 -16.54
C TYR A 232 12.14 -18.07 -17.88
N ASN A 233 13.30 -18.34 -18.50
CA ASN A 233 13.59 -18.14 -19.90
C ASN A 233 12.49 -18.82 -20.77
N LEU A 234 11.31 -18.21 -20.88
CA LEU A 234 10.33 -18.54 -21.90
C LEU A 234 10.93 -18.11 -23.24
N TRP A 235 11.80 -18.97 -23.77
CA TRP A 235 12.20 -18.94 -25.16
C TRP A 235 10.97 -19.26 -26.00
N MET A 236 10.21 -18.22 -26.34
CA MET A 236 9.27 -18.28 -27.44
C MET A 236 10.12 -18.47 -28.70
N HIS A 237 10.27 -19.70 -29.17
CA HIS A 237 10.98 -20.01 -30.40
C HIS A 237 10.45 -19.12 -31.54
N HIS A 238 11.35 -18.36 -32.18
CA HIS A 238 11.14 -17.70 -33.46
C HIS A 238 12.29 -18.08 -34.38
#